data_AF-A0A172WFY2-F1
#
_entry.id   AF-A0A172WFY2-F1
#
_cell.length_a   1.000
_cell.length_b   1.000
_cell.length_c   1.000
_cell.angle_alpha   90.00
_cell.angle_beta   90.00
_cell.angle_gamma   90.00
#
_symmetry.space_group_name_H-M   'P 1'
#
loop_
_entity.id
_entity.type
_entity.pdbx_description
1 polymer ?
#
loop_
_entity_poly.entity_id
_entity_poly.type
_entity_poly.pdbx_seq_one_letter_code
_entity_poly.pdbx_strand_id
1 'polypeptide(L)'
;MVLTPSGDYALFPIGDYPSSVGNASRLFFVFNNLGTPDAFSTALYVSPTVASGNSVRRTARLASTFDLNEVSPGDTVVSVGGPLVNPITARYDNVSMVHMEIFGGTITIVTPQGNVTWTAPKPGWNVTPGYFVIQSFADRALNATVFTIYGTDADSTAAGAYYFLTTIYPNIDRYRGIHYIVSLWQDTEPGADIPLPGASQGDTSGFSAGDSITIVFMR
;
A
#
# COMPACT_ATOMS: atom_id res chain seq x y z
N MET A 1 -10.88 0.33 -22.34
CA MET A 1 -9.62 0.98 -22.73
C MET A 1 -8.56 0.41 -21.81
N VAL A 2 -7.53 -0.26 -22.33
CA VAL A 2 -6.41 -0.70 -21.47
C VAL A 2 -5.60 0.55 -21.17
N LEU A 3 -5.52 0.96 -19.92
CA LEU A 3 -4.61 2.02 -19.50
C LEU A 3 -3.20 1.48 -19.71
N THR A 4 -2.50 1.99 -20.71
CA THR A 4 -1.09 1.64 -20.93
C THR A 4 -0.26 2.44 -19.94
N PRO A 5 0.52 1.78 -19.06
CA PRO A 5 1.57 2.42 -18.29
C PRO A 5 2.35 3.47 -19.09
N SER A 6 2.46 4.69 -18.58
CA SER A 6 3.19 5.80 -19.24
C SER A 6 4.54 6.11 -18.59
N GLY A 7 5.01 5.27 -17.67
CA GLY A 7 6.28 5.41 -16.96
C GLY A 7 7.34 4.39 -17.37
N ASP A 8 8.61 4.67 -17.03
CA ASP A 8 9.73 3.74 -17.27
C ASP A 8 9.77 2.61 -16.21
N TYR A 9 8.71 1.83 -16.17
CA TYR A 9 8.59 0.65 -15.32
C TYR A 9 7.90 -0.49 -16.07
N ALA A 10 8.01 -1.70 -15.52
CA ALA A 10 7.24 -2.87 -15.95
C ALA A 10 6.34 -3.34 -14.81
N LEU A 11 5.23 -4.01 -15.17
CA LEU A 11 4.41 -4.71 -14.19
C LEU A 11 5.24 -5.81 -13.52
N PHE A 12 5.15 -5.88 -12.20
CA PHE A 12 5.80 -6.93 -11.41
C PHE A 12 4.71 -7.80 -10.78
N PRO A 13 4.81 -9.14 -10.78
CA PRO A 13 3.83 -9.97 -10.08
C PRO A 13 3.97 -9.82 -8.56
N ILE A 14 2.85 -9.64 -7.86
CA ILE A 14 2.79 -9.66 -6.39
C ILE A 14 3.34 -10.99 -5.86
N GLY A 15 3.09 -12.11 -6.56
CA GLY A 15 3.61 -13.43 -6.21
C GLY A 15 5.13 -13.53 -6.14
N ASP A 16 5.85 -12.61 -6.80
CA ASP A 16 7.32 -12.59 -6.81
C ASP A 16 7.91 -11.77 -5.65
N TYR A 17 7.07 -11.14 -4.82
CA TYR A 17 7.47 -10.35 -3.65
C TYR A 17 8.51 -11.07 -2.74
N PRO A 18 8.35 -12.35 -2.35
CA PRO A 18 9.32 -13.02 -1.48
C PRO A 18 10.72 -13.12 -2.09
N SER A 19 10.79 -13.34 -3.41
CA SER A 19 12.06 -13.38 -4.13
C SER A 19 12.69 -12.00 -4.25
N SER A 20 11.89 -10.95 -4.49
CA SER A 20 12.35 -9.56 -4.54
C SER A 20 12.92 -9.14 -3.18
N VAL A 21 12.17 -9.29 -2.08
CA VAL A 21 12.67 -8.90 -0.76
C VAL A 21 13.80 -9.79 -0.26
N GLY A 22 13.82 -11.08 -0.64
CA GLY A 22 14.83 -12.03 -0.20
C GLY A 22 16.17 -11.89 -0.90
N ASN A 23 16.17 -11.45 -2.15
CA ASN A 23 17.37 -11.22 -2.96
C ASN A 23 17.81 -9.75 -2.97
N ALA A 24 17.09 -8.86 -2.27
CA ALA A 24 17.37 -7.44 -2.28
C ALA A 24 18.74 -7.12 -1.67
N SER A 25 19.52 -6.25 -2.33
CA SER A 25 20.75 -5.70 -1.74
C SER A 25 20.43 -4.89 -0.48
N ARG A 26 19.40 -4.05 -0.55
CA ARG A 26 18.75 -3.37 0.57
C ARG A 26 17.24 -3.39 0.40
N LEU A 27 16.55 -3.49 1.53
CA LEU A 27 15.11 -3.36 1.60
C LEU A 27 14.75 -2.07 2.32
N PHE A 28 14.08 -1.16 1.61
CA PHE A 28 13.56 0.08 2.16
C PHE A 28 12.09 -0.08 2.51
N PHE A 29 11.72 0.34 3.72
CA PHE A 29 10.34 0.58 4.10
C PHE A 29 10.13 2.09 4.20
N VAL A 30 9.25 2.63 3.35
CA VAL A 30 8.99 4.07 3.24
C VAL A 30 7.56 4.34 3.64
N PHE A 31 7.36 5.18 4.65
CA PHE A 31 6.05 5.54 5.20
C PHE A 31 6.03 7.02 5.58
N ASN A 32 4.84 7.62 5.73
CA ASN A 32 4.68 9.05 5.95
C ASN A 32 5.55 9.60 7.12
N ASN A 33 5.19 9.27 8.37
CA ASN A 33 5.97 9.64 9.55
C ASN A 33 5.70 8.74 10.76
N LEU A 34 6.54 8.80 11.81
CA LEU A 34 6.50 7.89 12.97
C LEU A 34 5.19 7.93 13.80
N GLY A 35 4.39 9.00 13.69
CA GLY A 35 3.14 9.14 14.43
C GLY A 35 1.89 8.73 13.65
N THR A 36 2.05 8.14 12.46
CA THR A 36 0.93 7.82 11.58
C THR A 36 0.59 6.33 11.57
N PRO A 37 -0.67 5.97 11.25
CA PRO A 37 -1.04 4.58 10.97
C PRO A 37 -0.17 3.90 9.91
N ASP A 38 0.39 4.65 8.95
CA ASP A 38 1.32 4.11 7.95
C ASP A 38 2.57 3.51 8.58
N ALA A 39 3.16 4.18 9.57
CA ALA A 39 4.34 3.68 10.29
C ALA A 39 4.01 2.45 11.13
N PHE A 40 2.85 2.46 11.80
CA PHE A 40 2.35 1.32 12.57
C PHE A 40 2.10 0.10 11.68
N SER A 41 1.40 0.31 10.57
CA SER A 41 1.10 -0.71 9.55
C SER A 41 2.37 -1.28 8.93
N THR A 42 3.34 -0.41 8.64
CA THR A 42 4.66 -0.85 8.16
C THR A 42 5.35 -1.74 9.19
N ALA A 43 5.41 -1.31 10.45
CA ALA A 43 6.11 -2.04 11.49
C ALA A 43 5.46 -3.40 11.79
N LEU A 44 4.14 -3.43 11.94
CA LEU A 44 3.43 -4.61 12.44
C LEU A 44 2.91 -5.54 11.36
N TYR A 45 2.60 -5.03 10.17
CA TYR A 45 2.00 -5.84 9.12
C TYR A 45 2.96 -6.09 7.95
N VAL A 46 3.74 -5.09 7.54
CA VAL A 46 4.60 -5.22 6.35
C VAL A 46 6.01 -5.74 6.69
N SER A 47 6.62 -5.28 7.78
CA SER A 47 7.98 -5.73 8.14
C SER A 47 8.10 -7.24 8.42
N PRO A 48 7.07 -7.94 8.95
CA PRO A 48 7.09 -9.39 9.12
C PRO A 48 7.03 -10.21 7.84
N THR A 49 6.62 -9.64 6.70
CA THR A 49 6.55 -10.35 5.41
C THR A 49 7.93 -10.51 4.74
N VAL A 50 9.02 -10.26 5.47
CA VAL A 50 10.39 -10.46 5.01
C VAL A 50 10.96 -11.69 5.69
N ALA A 51 11.14 -12.77 4.91
CA ALA A 51 11.58 -14.07 5.41
C ALA A 51 12.75 -13.94 6.41
N SER A 52 12.61 -14.63 7.55
CA SER A 52 13.68 -14.78 8.54
C SER A 52 14.79 -15.63 7.93
N GLY A 53 15.96 -15.04 7.69
CA GLY A 53 17.14 -15.79 7.23
C GLY A 53 17.94 -15.12 6.11
N ASN A 54 17.35 -14.17 5.39
CA ASN A 54 18.10 -13.41 4.40
C ASN A 54 18.83 -12.26 5.11
N SER A 55 20.16 -12.17 4.92
CA SER A 55 21.03 -11.09 5.42
C SER A 55 20.77 -9.74 4.72
N VAL A 56 19.51 -9.46 4.38
CA VAL A 56 19.06 -8.25 3.68
C VAL A 56 19.06 -7.11 4.68
N ARG A 57 19.77 -6.03 4.33
CA ARG A 57 19.78 -4.82 5.15
C ARG A 57 18.43 -4.12 5.05
N ARG A 58 17.67 -4.17 6.14
CA ARG A 58 16.34 -3.54 6.28
C ARG A 58 16.50 -2.11 6.78
N THR A 59 15.85 -1.17 6.12
CA THR A 59 15.98 0.25 6.41
C THR A 59 14.61 0.91 6.40
N ALA A 60 14.18 1.42 7.55
CA ALA A 60 12.99 2.27 7.65
C ALA A 60 13.33 3.73 7.33
N ARG A 61 12.47 4.40 6.56
CA ARG A 61 12.63 5.79 6.12
C ARG A 61 11.30 6.54 6.19
N LEU A 62 11.38 7.79 6.62
CA LEU A 62 10.24 8.71 6.51
C LEU A 62 10.16 9.20 5.07
N ALA A 63 8.94 9.26 4.55
CA ALA A 63 8.61 9.76 3.21
C ALA A 63 9.27 11.10 2.91
N SER A 64 9.28 12.03 3.88
CA SER A 64 9.86 13.37 3.75
C SER A 64 11.39 13.40 3.67
N THR A 65 12.06 12.31 4.01
CA THR A 65 13.52 12.20 4.07
C THR A 65 14.09 11.19 3.08
N PHE A 66 13.23 10.41 2.41
CA PHE A 66 13.65 9.38 1.50
C PHE A 66 13.95 9.98 0.12
N ASP A 67 15.17 9.78 -0.35
CA ASP A 67 15.60 10.18 -1.69
C ASP A 67 15.70 8.94 -2.58
N LEU A 68 14.97 8.93 -3.70
CA LEU A 68 15.05 7.86 -4.69
C LEU A 68 16.45 7.66 -5.27
N ASN A 69 17.31 8.68 -5.22
CA ASN A 69 18.72 8.56 -5.63
C ASN A 69 19.53 7.67 -4.68
N GLU A 70 19.03 7.37 -3.46
CA GLU A 70 19.67 6.41 -2.56
C GLU A 70 19.39 4.95 -2.96
N VAL A 71 18.43 4.71 -3.84
CA VAL A 71 18.07 3.38 -4.37
C VAL A 71 19.08 2.95 -5.42
N SER A 72 19.54 1.70 -5.33
CA SER A 72 20.50 1.10 -6.25
C SER A 72 19.91 -0.12 -6.96
N PRO A 73 20.49 -0.53 -8.10
CA PRO A 73 20.09 -1.75 -8.78
C PRO A 73 20.02 -2.97 -7.86
N GLY A 74 18.91 -3.70 -7.91
CA GLY A 74 18.64 -4.86 -7.06
C GLY A 74 18.14 -4.53 -5.65
N ASP A 75 17.91 -3.26 -5.30
CA ASP A 75 17.18 -2.90 -4.09
C ASP A 75 15.67 -3.16 -4.26
N THR A 76 14.98 -3.27 -3.13
CA THR A 76 13.51 -3.31 -3.09
C THR A 76 12.99 -2.19 -2.18
N VAL A 77 11.97 -1.47 -2.65
CA VAL A 77 11.30 -0.40 -1.90
C VAL A 77 9.86 -0.81 -1.63
N VAL A 78 9.46 -0.83 -0.37
CA VAL A 78 8.06 -1.05 0.04
C VAL A 78 7.51 0.25 0.60
N SER A 79 6.58 0.84 -0.13
CA SER A 79 5.90 2.09 0.20
C SER A 79 4.57 1.81 0.87
N VAL A 80 4.34 2.38 2.05
CA VAL A 80 3.06 2.32 2.76
C VAL A 80 2.51 3.73 2.91
N GLY A 81 1.28 3.95 2.46
CA GLY A 81 0.62 5.26 2.48
C GLY A 81 0.35 5.82 1.09
N GLY A 82 -0.72 6.61 1.00
CA GLY A 82 -1.27 7.14 -0.25
C GLY A 82 -0.43 8.23 -0.91
N PRO A 83 -0.74 8.57 -2.17
CA PRO A 83 0.04 9.53 -2.98
C PRO A 83 0.06 10.95 -2.41
N LEU A 84 -0.89 11.33 -1.55
CA LEU A 84 -0.88 12.64 -0.88
C LEU A 84 0.17 12.76 0.24
N VAL A 85 0.62 11.63 0.80
CA VAL A 85 1.46 11.61 1.99
C VAL A 85 2.76 10.82 1.79
N ASN A 86 2.88 10.08 0.69
CA ASN A 86 4.04 9.29 0.36
C ASN A 86 4.50 9.58 -1.09
N PRO A 87 5.65 10.25 -1.30
CA PRO A 87 6.12 10.66 -2.61
C PRO A 87 6.52 9.46 -3.50
N ILE A 88 6.81 8.30 -2.89
CA ILE A 88 7.06 7.07 -3.64
C ILE A 88 5.77 6.59 -4.28
N THR A 89 4.70 6.47 -3.52
CA THR A 89 3.38 6.15 -4.06
C THR A 89 2.96 7.18 -5.11
N ALA A 90 3.16 8.49 -4.85
CA ALA A 90 2.82 9.58 -5.78
C ALA A 90 3.54 9.49 -7.14
N ARG A 91 4.80 9.07 -7.15
CA ARG A 91 5.58 8.88 -8.39
C ARG A 91 4.93 7.85 -9.32
N TYR A 92 4.40 6.77 -8.76
CA TYR A 92 3.78 5.71 -9.55
C TYR A 92 2.32 5.95 -9.85
N ASP A 93 1.60 6.70 -9.00
CA ASP A 93 0.17 6.93 -9.14
C ASP A 93 -0.19 7.39 -10.56
N ASN A 94 0.36 8.49 -11.06
CA ASN A 94 0.01 9.02 -12.40
C ASN A 94 0.46 8.19 -13.61
N VAL A 95 1.29 7.16 -13.41
CA VAL A 95 1.85 6.35 -14.50
C VAL A 95 1.45 4.88 -14.42
N SER A 96 0.91 4.44 -13.28
CA SER A 96 0.43 3.09 -12.96
C SER A 96 -0.86 2.71 -13.69
N MET A 97 -1.16 1.42 -13.78
CA MET A 97 -2.48 0.97 -14.26
C MET A 97 -3.60 1.28 -13.25
N VAL A 98 -3.24 1.39 -11.98
CA VAL A 98 -4.18 1.65 -10.88
C VAL A 98 -3.73 2.88 -10.12
N HIS A 99 -4.51 3.95 -10.24
CA HIS A 99 -4.17 5.25 -9.68
C HIS A 99 -5.34 5.92 -8.98
N MET A 100 -5.02 6.87 -8.11
CA MET A 100 -5.97 7.56 -7.25
C MET A 100 -6.18 9.00 -7.70
N GLU A 101 -7.31 9.27 -8.34
CA GLU A 101 -7.72 10.64 -8.69
C GLU A 101 -8.47 11.29 -7.53
N ILE A 102 -8.05 12.48 -7.13
CA ILE A 102 -8.63 13.20 -5.99
C ILE A 102 -9.21 14.52 -6.49
N PHE A 103 -10.53 14.66 -6.44
CA PHE A 103 -11.24 15.86 -6.90
C PHE A 103 -12.38 16.22 -5.95
N GLY A 104 -12.36 17.44 -5.41
CA GLY A 104 -13.47 17.98 -4.61
C GLY A 104 -13.81 17.17 -3.34
N GLY A 105 -12.83 16.50 -2.72
CA GLY A 105 -13.04 15.62 -1.56
C GLY A 105 -13.56 14.22 -1.91
N THR A 106 -13.64 13.90 -3.19
CA THR A 106 -13.94 12.57 -3.71
C THR A 106 -12.66 11.95 -4.24
N ILE A 107 -12.44 10.69 -3.87
CA ILE A 107 -11.34 9.85 -4.33
C ILE A 107 -11.91 8.84 -5.33
N THR A 108 -11.29 8.72 -6.49
CA THR A 108 -11.60 7.68 -7.48
C THR A 108 -10.38 6.83 -7.72
N ILE A 109 -10.48 5.53 -7.45
CA ILE A 109 -9.46 4.55 -7.86
C ILE A 109 -9.82 4.13 -9.28
N VAL A 110 -8.97 4.51 -10.21
CA VAL A 110 -9.11 4.20 -11.64
C VAL A 110 -8.39 2.89 -11.90
N THR A 111 -9.03 1.94 -12.59
CA THR A 111 -8.41 0.67 -12.98
C THR A 111 -8.80 0.26 -14.39
N PRO A 112 -8.09 -0.68 -15.04
CA PRO A 112 -8.50 -1.24 -16.32
C PRO A 112 -9.84 -2.00 -16.27
N GLN A 113 -10.26 -2.47 -15.09
CA GLN A 113 -11.50 -3.24 -14.90
C GLN A 113 -12.72 -2.36 -14.58
N GLY A 114 -12.50 -1.07 -14.30
CA GLY A 114 -13.53 -0.13 -13.88
C GLY A 114 -13.01 0.78 -12.78
N ASN A 115 -13.81 1.79 -12.43
CA ASN A 115 -13.46 2.75 -11.39
C ASN A 115 -14.29 2.48 -10.15
N VAL A 116 -13.68 2.68 -8.97
CA VAL A 116 -14.43 2.81 -7.71
C VAL A 116 -14.28 4.21 -7.18
N THR A 117 -15.37 4.76 -6.66
CA THR A 117 -15.42 6.11 -6.10
C THR A 117 -15.74 6.02 -4.62
N TRP A 118 -15.06 6.86 -3.85
CA TRP A 118 -15.20 6.99 -2.42
C TRP A 118 -15.19 8.46 -2.04
N THR A 119 -16.10 8.88 -1.18
CA THR A 119 -16.15 10.25 -0.67
C THR A 119 -15.83 10.20 0.80
N ALA A 120 -14.82 10.97 1.22
CA ALA A 120 -14.43 11.01 2.62
C ALA A 120 -15.60 11.48 3.49
N PRO A 121 -15.88 10.80 4.62
CA PRO A 121 -16.84 11.29 5.58
C PRO A 121 -16.39 12.64 6.16
N LYS A 122 -17.31 13.36 6.80
CA LYS A 122 -17.00 14.57 7.55
C LYS A 122 -17.41 14.33 9.00
N PRO A 123 -16.47 14.25 9.95
CA PRO A 123 -15.02 14.43 9.81
C PRO A 123 -14.33 13.25 9.10
N GLY A 124 -13.22 13.54 8.41
CA GLY A 124 -12.51 12.58 7.53
C GLY A 124 -11.72 11.48 8.23
N TRP A 125 -11.80 11.41 9.56
CA TRP A 125 -11.20 10.36 10.38
C TRP A 125 -12.22 9.28 10.80
N ASN A 126 -13.53 9.55 10.75
CA ASN A 126 -14.56 8.58 11.14
C ASN A 126 -14.99 7.73 9.92
N VAL A 127 -14.09 6.89 9.44
CA VAL A 127 -14.26 6.10 8.21
C VAL A 127 -14.76 4.70 8.56
N THR A 128 -15.80 4.24 7.85
CA THR A 128 -16.43 2.94 8.10
C THR A 128 -16.42 2.04 6.86
N PRO A 129 -16.41 2.59 5.64
CA PRO A 129 -15.80 1.86 4.53
C PRO A 129 -14.73 2.69 3.85
N GLY A 130 -13.76 2.01 3.24
CA GLY A 130 -12.79 2.63 2.36
C GLY A 130 -12.15 1.60 1.45
N TYR A 131 -11.32 2.05 0.52
CA TYR A 131 -10.69 1.16 -0.46
C TYR A 131 -9.18 1.19 -0.31
N PHE A 132 -8.54 0.06 -0.59
CA PHE A 132 -7.09 -0.02 -0.66
C PHE A 132 -6.60 -0.68 -1.94
N VAL A 133 -5.37 -0.33 -2.29
CA VAL A 133 -4.63 -0.80 -3.45
C VAL A 133 -3.34 -1.43 -2.96
N ILE A 134 -3.04 -2.61 -3.49
CA ILE A 134 -1.74 -3.25 -3.39
C ILE A 134 -1.24 -3.44 -4.82
N GLN A 135 -0.07 -2.91 -5.15
CA GLN A 135 0.51 -3.06 -6.48
C GLN A 135 2.03 -3.09 -6.45
N SER A 136 2.63 -3.61 -7.52
CA SER A 136 4.08 -3.72 -7.62
C SER A 136 4.62 -3.45 -9.02
N PHE A 137 5.85 -2.96 -9.04
CA PHE A 137 6.52 -2.43 -10.21
C PHE A 137 7.98 -2.87 -10.24
N ALA A 138 8.50 -3.12 -11.44
CA ALA A 138 9.93 -3.12 -11.71
C ALA A 138 10.29 -1.76 -12.33
N ASP A 139 10.83 -0.83 -11.55
CA ASP A 139 11.29 0.47 -12.06
C ASP A 139 12.59 0.26 -12.84
N ARG A 140 12.55 0.53 -14.16
CA ARG A 140 13.66 0.26 -15.07
C ARG A 140 14.76 1.31 -14.95
N ALA A 141 14.40 2.55 -14.62
CA ALA A 141 15.35 3.62 -14.41
C ALA A 141 16.20 3.38 -13.15
N LEU A 142 15.59 2.82 -12.11
CA LEU A 142 16.27 2.46 -10.85
C LEU A 142 16.85 1.04 -10.87
N ASN A 143 16.41 0.20 -11.81
CA ASN A 143 16.62 -1.26 -11.80
C ASN A 143 16.30 -1.88 -10.42
N ALA A 144 15.17 -1.46 -9.85
CA ALA A 144 14.72 -1.82 -8.51
C ALA A 144 13.26 -2.26 -8.52
N THR A 145 12.87 -3.06 -7.53
CA THR A 145 11.46 -3.43 -7.34
C THR A 145 10.79 -2.46 -6.39
N VAL A 146 9.60 -1.99 -6.72
CA VAL A 146 8.78 -1.15 -5.85
C VAL A 146 7.45 -1.82 -5.58
N PHE A 147 7.07 -1.91 -4.31
CA PHE A 147 5.80 -2.41 -3.84
C PHE A 147 5.06 -1.28 -3.14
N THR A 148 3.79 -1.05 -3.44
CA THR A 148 2.99 -0.01 -2.79
C THR A 148 1.74 -0.60 -2.16
N ILE A 149 1.44 -0.16 -0.94
CA ILE A 149 0.21 -0.47 -0.20
C ILE A 149 -0.36 0.85 0.27
N TYR A 150 -1.56 1.20 -0.19
CA TYR A 150 -2.20 2.45 0.19
C TYR A 150 -3.71 2.38 0.08
N GLY A 151 -4.39 3.19 0.89
CA GLY A 151 -5.84 3.31 0.88
C GLY A 151 -6.34 4.72 0.68
N THR A 152 -7.67 4.84 0.56
CA THR A 152 -8.41 6.11 0.50
C THR A 152 -8.21 6.97 1.75
N ASP A 153 -7.80 6.33 2.84
CA ASP A 153 -7.54 6.89 4.15
C ASP A 153 -6.52 6.00 4.90
N ALA A 154 -6.21 6.37 6.14
CA ALA A 154 -5.20 5.69 6.94
C ALA A 154 -5.64 4.29 7.42
N ASP A 155 -6.93 4.11 7.73
CA ASP A 155 -7.51 2.84 8.15
C ASP A 155 -7.57 1.85 6.98
N SER A 156 -8.00 2.32 5.80
CA SER A 156 -7.94 1.52 4.57
C SER A 156 -6.51 1.10 4.23
N THR A 157 -5.51 1.97 4.46
CA THR A 157 -4.09 1.62 4.26
C THR A 157 -3.66 0.50 5.22
N ALA A 158 -4.08 0.59 6.49
CA ALA A 158 -3.82 -0.45 7.48
C ALA A 158 -4.51 -1.77 7.14
N ALA A 159 -5.76 -1.72 6.68
CA ALA A 159 -6.50 -2.89 6.19
C ALA A 159 -5.75 -3.57 5.04
N GLY A 160 -5.23 -2.80 4.09
CA GLY A 160 -4.41 -3.34 3.00
C GLY A 160 -3.11 -4.00 3.47
N ALA A 161 -2.41 -3.36 4.42
CA ALA A 161 -1.18 -3.91 4.98
C ALA A 161 -1.44 -5.20 5.78
N TYR A 162 -2.49 -5.22 6.59
CA TYR A 162 -2.93 -6.40 7.33
C TYR A 162 -3.35 -7.53 6.37
N TYR A 163 -4.18 -7.24 5.37
CA TYR A 163 -4.61 -8.20 4.37
C TYR A 163 -3.44 -8.81 3.60
N PHE A 164 -2.42 -7.98 3.31
CA PHE A 164 -1.18 -8.47 2.73
C PHE A 164 -0.49 -9.50 3.62
N LEU A 165 -0.32 -9.20 4.91
CA LEU A 165 0.31 -10.11 5.88
C LEU A 165 -0.47 -11.41 6.08
N THR A 166 -1.80 -11.33 6.24
CA THR A 166 -2.60 -12.46 6.74
C THR A 166 -3.21 -13.31 5.63
N THR A 167 -3.44 -12.72 4.45
CA THR A 167 -4.12 -13.39 3.35
C THR A 167 -3.23 -13.56 2.12
N ILE A 168 -2.58 -12.49 1.65
CA ILE A 168 -1.80 -12.55 0.40
C ILE A 168 -0.46 -13.28 0.62
N TYR A 169 0.36 -12.80 1.55
CA TYR A 169 1.72 -13.31 1.78
C TYR A 169 1.78 -14.81 2.14
N PRO A 170 0.89 -15.37 2.99
CA PRO A 170 0.87 -16.80 3.26
C PRO A 170 0.43 -17.64 2.06
N ASN A 171 -0.24 -17.03 1.09
CA ASN A 171 -0.77 -17.67 -0.12
C ASN A 171 -0.10 -17.11 -1.40
N ILE A 172 1.13 -16.61 -1.29
CA ILE A 172 1.78 -15.76 -2.29
C ILE A 172 1.87 -16.39 -3.69
N ASP A 173 1.98 -17.72 -3.75
CA ASP A 173 2.02 -18.48 -5.00
C ASP A 173 0.75 -18.31 -5.86
N ARG A 174 -0.41 -18.04 -5.24
CA ARG A 174 -1.67 -17.76 -5.95
C ARG A 174 -1.65 -16.42 -6.68
N TYR A 175 -0.67 -15.57 -6.40
CA TYR A 175 -0.57 -14.20 -6.92
C TYR A 175 0.55 -14.04 -7.97
N ARG A 176 1.11 -15.14 -8.51
CA ARG A 176 2.20 -15.14 -9.51
C ARG A 176 1.85 -14.56 -10.90
N GLY A 177 0.61 -14.15 -11.10
CA GLY A 177 0.17 -13.43 -12.29
C GLY A 177 -0.69 -12.22 -11.97
N ILE A 178 -0.68 -11.77 -10.71
CA ILE A 178 -1.45 -10.62 -10.23
C ILE A 178 -0.47 -9.47 -10.01
N HIS A 179 -0.74 -8.32 -10.59
CA HIS A 179 0.07 -7.11 -10.56
C HIS A 179 -0.54 -6.02 -9.68
N TYR A 180 -1.87 -6.01 -9.53
CA TYR A 180 -2.57 -5.18 -8.58
C TYR A 180 -3.77 -5.88 -7.96
N ILE A 181 -4.14 -5.40 -6.77
CA ILE A 181 -5.37 -5.76 -6.06
C ILE A 181 -6.01 -4.46 -5.60
N VAL A 182 -7.30 -4.30 -5.87
CA VAL A 182 -8.14 -3.25 -5.29
C VAL A 182 -9.22 -3.92 -4.47
N SER A 183 -9.34 -3.53 -3.21
CA SER A 183 -10.27 -4.13 -2.26
C SER A 183 -11.06 -3.07 -1.51
N LEU A 184 -12.28 -3.43 -1.12
CA LEU A 184 -13.12 -2.71 -0.18
C LEU A 184 -12.82 -3.24 1.23
N TRP A 185 -12.51 -2.35 2.16
CA TRP A 185 -12.53 -2.58 3.60
C TRP A 185 -13.81 -1.99 4.18
N GLN A 186 -14.43 -2.70 5.12
CA GLN A 186 -15.56 -2.18 5.90
C GLN A 186 -15.36 -2.53 7.37
N ASP A 187 -15.41 -1.50 8.21
CA ASP A 187 -15.47 -1.58 9.67
C ASP A 187 -16.73 -2.35 10.08
N THR A 188 -16.54 -3.44 10.83
CA THR A 188 -17.62 -4.28 11.35
C THR A 188 -17.64 -4.37 12.87
N GLU A 189 -16.68 -3.77 13.57
CA GLU A 189 -16.53 -3.88 15.02
C GLU A 189 -16.10 -2.58 15.69
N PRO A 190 -16.61 -2.26 16.89
CA PRO A 190 -16.19 -1.05 17.59
C PRO A 190 -14.69 -1.09 17.96
N GLY A 191 -13.97 0.00 17.69
CA GLY A 191 -12.56 0.16 18.06
C GLY A 191 -11.62 0.16 16.86
N ALA A 192 -10.32 -0.01 17.13
CA ALA A 192 -9.28 -0.15 16.12
C ALA A 192 -8.08 -0.92 16.69
N ASP A 193 -7.44 -1.74 15.86
CA ASP A 193 -6.17 -2.40 16.17
C ASP A 193 -4.97 -1.46 15.96
N ILE A 194 -5.20 -0.32 15.32
CA ILE A 194 -4.21 0.70 15.01
C ILE A 194 -4.52 2.02 15.76
N PRO A 195 -3.54 2.91 15.95
CA PRO A 195 -3.80 4.22 16.54
C PRO A 195 -4.82 5.03 15.72
N LEU A 196 -5.96 5.36 16.33
CA LEU A 196 -6.99 6.20 15.72
C LEU A 196 -6.52 7.66 15.57
N PRO A 197 -6.43 8.22 14.36
CA PRO A 197 -6.02 9.61 14.14
C PRO A 197 -6.89 10.63 14.87
N GLY A 198 -8.17 10.32 15.05
CA GLY A 198 -9.15 11.17 15.72
C GLY A 198 -9.47 10.79 17.16
N ALA A 199 -8.72 9.89 17.81
CA ALA A 199 -9.09 9.32 19.12
C ALA A 199 -9.48 10.39 20.17
N SER A 200 -8.70 11.48 20.26
CA SER A 200 -8.94 12.59 21.19
C SER A 200 -10.14 13.47 20.81
N GLN A 201 -10.69 13.29 19.62
CA GLN A 201 -11.85 14.00 19.07
C GLN A 201 -13.12 13.13 19.07
N GLY A 202 -13.08 11.95 19.69
CA GLY A 202 -14.22 11.04 19.80
C GLY A 202 -14.32 10.01 18.68
N ASP A 203 -13.21 9.74 18.00
CA ASP A 203 -13.13 8.65 17.03
C ASP A 203 -13.29 7.28 17.69
N THR A 204 -14.15 6.46 17.10
CA THR A 204 -14.49 5.12 17.60
C THR A 204 -14.48 4.06 16.50
N SER A 205 -14.19 4.45 15.26
CA SER A 205 -14.18 3.58 14.08
C SER A 205 -12.79 3.62 13.46
N GLY A 206 -12.23 2.46 13.17
CA GLY A 206 -10.95 2.34 12.49
C GLY A 206 -10.64 0.90 12.19
N PHE A 207 -9.54 0.66 11.49
CA PHE A 207 -9.24 -0.70 11.05
C PHE A 207 -9.00 -1.66 12.23
N SER A 208 -9.69 -2.80 12.19
CA SER A 208 -9.51 -3.93 13.10
C SER A 208 -9.42 -5.26 12.33
N ALA A 209 -8.73 -6.26 12.90
CA ALA A 209 -8.52 -7.56 12.28
C ALA A 209 -9.81 -8.35 12.01
N GLY A 210 -10.90 -8.06 12.74
CA GLY A 210 -12.22 -8.67 12.52
C GLY A 210 -12.98 -8.08 11.33
N ASP A 211 -12.51 -6.99 10.75
CA ASP A 211 -13.19 -6.27 9.67
C ASP A 211 -13.32 -7.06 8.37
N SER A 212 -14.35 -6.72 7.62
CA SER A 212 -14.60 -7.35 6.33
C SER A 212 -13.75 -6.72 5.22
N ILE A 213 -13.13 -7.59 4.42
CA ILE A 213 -12.35 -7.19 3.23
C ILE A 213 -12.84 -7.98 2.02
N THR A 214 -13.23 -7.27 0.96
CA THR A 214 -13.70 -7.86 -0.30
C THR A 214 -12.85 -7.39 -1.46
N ILE A 215 -12.27 -8.32 -2.22
CA ILE A 215 -11.56 -7.96 -3.46
C ILE A 215 -12.56 -7.47 -4.49
N VAL A 216 -12.36 -6.27 -4.99
CA VAL A 216 -13.18 -5.65 -6.04
C VAL A 216 -12.57 -5.94 -7.41
N PHE A 217 -11.28 -5.71 -7.54
CA PHE A 217 -10.53 -5.94 -8.79
C PHE A 217 -9.18 -6.60 -8.48
N MET A 218 -8.76 -7.53 -9.34
CA MET A 218 -7.41 -8.08 -9.33
C MET A 218 -7.00 -8.45 -10.76
N ARG A 219 -5.76 -8.15 -11.11
CA ARG A 219 -5.15 -8.54 -12.38
C ARG A 219 -3.64 -8.45 -12.29
#